data_AF-A0A920K555-F1
#
_entry.id   AF-A0A920K555-F1
#
_cell.length_a   1.000
_cell.length_b   1.000
_cell.length_c   1.000
_cell.angle_alpha   90.00
_cell.angle_beta   90.00
_cell.angle_gamma   90.00
#
_symmetry.space_group_name_H-M   'P 1'
#
loop_
_entity.id
_entity.type
_entity.pdbx_description
1 polymer ?
#
loop_
_entity_poly.entity_id
_entity_poly.type
_entity_poly.pdbx_seq_one_letter_code
_entity_poly.pdbx_strand_id
1 'polypeptide(L)'
;MKREVESRCLSKTNNSALDALLQASEFDIPEVMVKMESNRLAERTKATMKQQGMFAEQTNLPPEIFLERARRRVKLGLLVNKVVEVNQLNPNEEQVSLVVKEMSGVYEDPEAFKKWFLQDPKRRAQAEAIALERNVALWIMDSAVIETEEIDAAELLSDAAKGTEVSE
;
A
#
# COMPACT_ATOMS: atom_id res chain seq x y z
N MET A 1 5.12 15.48 14.30
CA MET A 1 6.24 15.54 13.33
C MET A 1 7.09 14.27 13.32
N LYS A 2 7.72 13.82 14.42
CA LYS A 2 8.55 12.59 14.43
C LYS A 2 7.84 11.34 13.87
N ARG A 3 6.62 11.06 14.36
CA ARG A 3 5.78 9.94 13.88
C ARG A 3 5.44 10.01 12.38
N GLU A 4 5.28 11.22 11.86
CA GLU A 4 4.99 11.44 10.44
C GLU A 4 6.22 11.16 9.59
N VAL A 5 7.40 11.66 10.00
CA VAL A 5 8.69 11.37 9.35
C VAL A 5 8.95 9.86 9.34
N GLU A 6 8.78 9.17 10.48
CA GLU A 6 8.93 7.71 10.58
C GLU A 6 7.97 6.98 9.63
N SER A 7 6.70 7.38 9.58
CA SER A 7 5.71 6.79 8.67
C SER A 7 6.11 6.99 7.20
N ARG A 8 6.66 8.16 6.84
CA ARG A 8 7.08 8.46 5.47
C ARG A 8 8.31 7.66 5.07
N CYS A 9 9.29 7.55 5.96
CA CYS A 9 10.48 6.74 5.77
C CYS A 9 10.09 5.27 5.55
N LEU A 10 9.19 4.74 6.38
CA LEU A 10 8.67 3.38 6.24
C LEU A 10 7.97 3.18 4.89
N SER A 11 7.09 4.09 4.48
CA SER A 11 6.41 3.99 3.17
C SER A 11 7.39 4.04 2.00
N LYS A 12 8.41 4.91 2.04
CA LYS A 12 9.44 4.99 0.98
C LYS A 12 10.25 3.69 0.90
N THR A 13 10.63 3.14 2.05
CA THR A 13 11.35 1.86 2.16
C THR A 13 10.52 0.70 1.62
N ASN A 14 9.24 0.61 2.01
CA ASN A 14 8.33 -0.43 1.50
C ASN A 14 8.16 -0.34 -0.02
N ASN A 15 7.97 0.87 -0.55
CA ASN A 15 7.84 1.07 -2.00
C ASN A 15 9.12 0.64 -2.74
N SER A 16 10.30 0.99 -2.21
CA SER A 16 11.58 0.58 -2.79
C SER A 16 11.73 -0.94 -2.79
N ALA A 17 11.38 -1.61 -1.69
CA ALA A 17 11.42 -3.07 -1.59
C ALA A 17 10.49 -3.74 -2.63
N LEU A 18 9.24 -3.27 -2.76
CA LEU A 18 8.30 -3.80 -3.75
C LEU A 18 8.77 -3.56 -5.19
N ASP A 19 9.45 -2.44 -5.45
CA ASP A 19 9.98 -2.10 -6.76
C ASP A 19 11.16 -2.99 -7.13
N ALA A 20 12.08 -3.23 -6.19
CA ALA A 20 13.16 -4.19 -6.37
C ALA A 20 12.61 -5.59 -6.68
N LEU A 21 11.57 -6.00 -5.97
CA LEU A 21 10.91 -7.29 -6.19
C LEU A 21 10.26 -7.39 -7.58
N LEU A 22 9.65 -6.29 -8.06
CA LEU A 22 9.06 -6.20 -9.39
C LEU A 22 10.11 -6.26 -10.50
N GLN A 23 11.27 -5.60 -10.30
CA GLN A 23 12.39 -5.61 -11.23
C GLN A 23 13.09 -6.97 -11.29
N ALA A 24 13.16 -7.69 -10.18
CA ALA A 24 13.76 -9.02 -10.10
C ALA A 24 12.89 -10.11 -10.77
N SER A 25 11.66 -9.81 -11.18
CA SER A 25 10.68 -10.80 -11.63
C SER A 25 10.12 -10.49 -13.02
N GLU A 26 10.32 -11.42 -13.95
CA GLU A 26 9.78 -11.35 -15.31
C GLU A 26 8.73 -12.46 -15.52
N PHE A 27 7.49 -12.05 -15.78
CA PHE A 27 6.39 -12.93 -16.12
C PHE A 27 5.26 -12.13 -16.78
N ASP A 28 4.49 -12.81 -17.62
CA ASP A 28 3.34 -12.22 -18.30
C ASP A 28 2.13 -12.15 -17.37
N ILE A 29 1.38 -11.06 -17.48
CA ILE A 29 0.13 -10.86 -16.74
C ILE A 29 -1.07 -10.97 -17.68
N PRO A 30 -2.17 -11.63 -17.27
CA PRO A 30 -3.37 -11.72 -18.10
C PRO A 30 -3.98 -10.33 -18.35
N GLU A 31 -4.17 -9.96 -19.63
CA GLU A 31 -4.73 -8.65 -20.01
C GLU A 31 -6.15 -8.43 -19.44
N VAL A 32 -6.91 -9.51 -19.20
CA VAL A 32 -8.22 -9.45 -18.55
C VAL A 32 -8.09 -8.88 -17.13
N MET A 33 -7.08 -9.30 -16.37
CA MET A 33 -6.84 -8.77 -15.03
C MET A 33 -6.45 -7.29 -15.07
N VAL A 34 -5.63 -6.89 -16.04
CA VAL A 34 -5.24 -5.49 -16.26
C VAL A 34 -6.46 -4.63 -16.54
N LYS A 35 -7.35 -5.07 -17.46
CA LYS A 35 -8.60 -4.36 -17.76
C LYS A 35 -9.55 -4.30 -16.57
N MET A 36 -9.64 -5.35 -15.77
CA MET A 36 -10.47 -5.33 -14.56
C MET A 36 -9.92 -4.32 -13.53
N GLU A 37 -8.60 -4.28 -13.34
CA GLU A 37 -7.97 -3.34 -12.41
C GLU A 37 -8.03 -1.89 -12.91
N SER A 38 -7.89 -1.66 -14.23
CA SER A 38 -8.02 -0.30 -14.79
C SER A 38 -9.44 0.26 -14.61
N ASN A 39 -10.46 -0.58 -14.80
CA ASN A 39 -11.85 -0.22 -14.50
C ASN A 39 -12.05 0.08 -13.00
N ARG A 40 -11.48 -0.74 -12.11
CA ARG A 40 -11.53 -0.50 -10.65
C ARG A 40 -10.87 0.83 -10.27
N LEU A 41 -9.73 1.15 -10.88
CA LEU A 41 -9.03 2.41 -10.67
C LEU A 41 -9.86 3.61 -11.14
N ALA A 42 -10.50 3.51 -12.31
CA ALA A 42 -11.38 4.54 -12.83
C ALA A 42 -12.57 4.80 -11.88
N GLU A 43 -13.26 3.74 -11.46
CA GLU A 43 -14.40 3.85 -10.54
C GLU A 43 -14.01 4.39 -9.17
N ARG A 44 -12.85 3.98 -8.64
CA ARG A 44 -12.32 4.53 -7.38
C ARG A 44 -12.02 6.03 -7.52
N THR A 45 -11.40 6.45 -8.61
CA THR A 45 -11.09 7.86 -8.88
C THR A 45 -12.37 8.70 -8.96
N LYS A 46 -13.39 8.22 -9.70
CA LYS A 46 -14.71 8.87 -9.77
C LYS A 46 -15.36 8.99 -8.40
N ALA A 47 -15.32 7.93 -7.59
CA ALA A 47 -15.88 7.94 -6.24
C ALA A 47 -15.18 8.98 -5.35
N THR A 48 -13.85 9.10 -5.42
CA THR A 48 -13.09 10.12 -4.70
C THR A 48 -13.44 11.54 -5.16
N MET A 49 -13.53 11.77 -6.48
CA MET A 49 -13.94 13.08 -7.03
C MET A 49 -15.33 13.49 -6.53
N LYS A 50 -16.28 12.55 -6.54
CA LYS A 50 -17.64 12.80 -6.03
C LYS A 50 -17.65 13.16 -4.54
N GLN A 51 -16.83 12.48 -3.73
CA GLN A 51 -16.69 12.81 -2.30
C GLN A 51 -16.08 14.19 -2.07
N GLN A 52 -15.23 14.67 -2.98
CA GLN A 52 -14.62 16.00 -2.93
C GLN A 52 -15.53 17.10 -3.52
N GLY A 53 -16.77 16.78 -3.88
CA GLY A 53 -17.73 17.73 -4.47
C GLY A 53 -17.44 18.08 -5.93
N MET A 54 -16.54 17.36 -6.60
CA MET A 54 -16.31 17.51 -8.04
C MET A 54 -17.35 16.71 -8.82
N PHE A 55 -17.78 17.24 -9.97
CA PHE A 55 -18.71 16.55 -10.87
C PHE A 55 -17.99 15.42 -11.61
N ALA A 56 -17.89 14.27 -10.94
CA ALA A 56 -17.32 13.04 -11.51
C ALA A 56 -18.04 12.61 -12.80
N GLU A 57 -19.35 12.90 -12.93
CA GLU A 57 -20.11 12.58 -14.15
C GLU A 57 -19.72 13.45 -15.36
N GLN A 58 -19.11 14.62 -15.15
CA GLN A 58 -18.65 15.51 -16.25
C GLN A 58 -17.19 15.26 -16.63
N THR A 59 -16.45 14.49 -15.83
CA THR A 59 -15.04 14.20 -16.08
C THR A 59 -14.94 12.86 -16.82
N ASN A 60 -14.53 12.90 -18.09
CA ASN A 60 -14.27 11.67 -18.85
C ASN A 60 -13.00 11.00 -18.29
N LEU A 61 -13.17 9.91 -17.55
CA LEU A 61 -12.09 9.09 -17.00
C LEU A 61 -12.11 7.71 -17.67
N PRO A 62 -11.61 7.60 -18.92
CA PRO A 62 -11.54 6.33 -19.62
C PRO A 62 -10.56 5.39 -18.89
N PRO A 63 -10.91 4.09 -18.69
CA PRO A 63 -10.04 3.12 -18.02
C PRO A 63 -8.63 3.02 -18.63
N GLU A 64 -8.49 3.35 -19.91
CA GLU A 64 -7.24 3.32 -20.68
C GLU A 64 -6.13 4.16 -20.04
N ILE A 65 -6.46 5.29 -19.39
CA ILE A 65 -5.46 6.14 -18.71
C ILE A 65 -4.85 5.45 -17.48
N PHE A 66 -5.51 4.42 -16.97
CA PHE A 66 -5.06 3.67 -15.79
C PHE A 66 -4.32 2.38 -16.17
N LEU A 67 -4.12 2.08 -17.45
CA LEU A 67 -3.55 0.79 -17.88
C LEU A 67 -2.18 0.51 -17.27
N GLU A 68 -1.24 1.45 -17.34
CA GLU A 68 0.11 1.24 -16.78
C GLU A 68 0.08 1.02 -15.26
N ARG A 69 -0.73 1.83 -14.56
CA ARG A 69 -0.94 1.67 -13.11
C ARG A 69 -1.61 0.34 -12.78
N ALA A 70 -2.56 -0.11 -13.61
CA ALA A 70 -3.24 -1.38 -13.46
C ALA A 70 -2.29 -2.55 -13.70
N ARG A 71 -1.45 -2.50 -14.75
CA ARG A 71 -0.42 -3.51 -15.02
C ARG A 71 0.50 -3.69 -13.82
N ARG A 72 1.03 -2.59 -13.30
CA ARG A 72 1.89 -2.61 -12.11
C ARG A 72 1.20 -3.23 -10.90
N ARG A 73 -0.05 -2.85 -10.62
CA ARG A 73 -0.83 -3.38 -9.49
C ARG A 73 -1.14 -4.86 -9.62
N VAL A 74 -1.54 -5.31 -10.80
CA VAL A 74 -1.80 -6.73 -11.06
C VAL A 74 -0.52 -7.53 -10.89
N LYS A 75 0.59 -7.08 -11.48
CA LYS A 75 1.88 -7.75 -11.38
C LYS A 75 2.35 -7.86 -9.93
N LEU A 76 2.35 -6.75 -9.19
CA LEU A 76 2.69 -6.74 -7.76
C LEU A 76 1.76 -7.62 -6.94
N GLY A 77 0.45 -7.55 -7.16
CA GLY A 77 -0.52 -8.35 -6.41
C GLY A 77 -0.31 -9.85 -6.59
N LEU A 78 -0.07 -10.30 -7.83
CA LEU A 78 0.21 -11.71 -8.11
C LEU A 78 1.52 -12.16 -7.44
N LEU A 79 2.56 -11.34 -7.55
CA LEU A 79 3.87 -11.66 -7.03
C LEU A 79 3.85 -11.70 -5.50
N VAL A 80 3.33 -10.66 -4.84
CA VAL A 80 3.21 -10.60 -3.38
C VAL A 80 2.40 -11.78 -2.86
N ASN A 81 1.26 -12.10 -3.49
CA ASN A 81 0.48 -13.27 -3.10
C ASN A 81 1.31 -14.56 -3.19
N LYS A 82 2.11 -14.71 -4.25
CA LYS A 82 2.94 -15.90 -4.40
C LYS A 82 4.08 -15.98 -3.38
N VAL A 83 4.74 -14.86 -3.10
CA VAL A 83 5.80 -14.76 -2.09
C VAL A 83 5.26 -15.08 -0.70
N VAL A 84 4.08 -14.54 -0.36
CA VAL A 84 3.39 -14.81 0.91
C VAL A 84 3.06 -16.30 1.04
N GLU A 85 2.54 -16.92 0.00
CA GLU A 85 2.20 -18.34 -0.02
C GLU A 85 3.44 -19.22 0.19
N VAL A 86 4.50 -18.99 -0.59
CA VAL A 86 5.71 -19.83 -0.61
C VAL A 86 6.50 -19.71 0.70
N ASN A 87 6.59 -18.50 1.25
CA ASN A 87 7.38 -18.23 2.45
C ASN A 87 6.54 -18.17 3.74
N GLN A 88 5.24 -18.48 3.65
CA GLN A 88 4.31 -18.51 4.79
C GLN A 88 4.27 -17.19 5.58
N LEU A 89 4.22 -16.06 4.88
CA LEU A 89 4.36 -14.72 5.48
C LEU A 89 3.06 -14.16 6.09
N ASN A 90 2.03 -15.00 6.25
CA ASN A 90 0.76 -14.57 6.83
C ASN A 90 0.99 -14.02 8.25
N PRO A 91 0.42 -12.86 8.59
CA PRO A 91 0.66 -12.25 9.89
C PRO A 91 0.04 -13.10 11.01
N ASN A 92 0.76 -13.21 12.11
CA ASN A 92 0.24 -13.84 13.33
C ASN A 92 -0.58 -12.84 14.16
N GLU A 93 -1.28 -13.34 15.18
CA GLU A 93 -2.16 -12.51 16.02
C GLU A 93 -1.40 -11.40 16.77
N GLU A 94 -0.16 -11.65 17.18
CA GLU A 94 0.68 -10.67 17.86
C GLU A 94 1.02 -9.48 16.94
N GLN A 95 1.38 -9.76 15.69
CA GLN A 95 1.67 -8.75 14.67
C GLN A 95 0.43 -7.91 14.34
N VAL A 96 -0.73 -8.54 14.21
CA VAL A 96 -2.01 -7.82 14.00
C VAL A 96 -2.32 -6.93 15.20
N SER A 97 -2.19 -7.46 16.42
CA SER A 97 -2.42 -6.71 17.66
C SER A 97 -1.46 -5.51 17.79
N LEU A 98 -0.20 -5.67 17.39
CA LEU A 98 0.79 -4.59 17.38
C LEU A 98 0.37 -3.45 16.44
N VAL A 99 -0.07 -3.78 15.22
CA VAL A 99 -0.59 -2.77 14.28
C VAL A 99 -1.78 -2.03 14.89
N VAL A 100 -2.74 -2.74 15.48
CA VAL A 100 -3.92 -2.10 16.11
C VAL A 100 -3.51 -1.22 17.29
N LYS A 101 -2.51 -1.62 18.09
CA LYS A 101 -1.95 -0.80 19.17
C LYS A 101 -1.31 0.48 18.65
N GLU A 102 -0.61 0.44 17.52
CA GLU A 102 -0.04 1.62 16.90
C GLU A 102 -1.15 2.56 16.38
N MET A 103 -2.20 2.00 15.77
CA MET A 103 -3.36 2.76 15.29
C MET A 103 -4.14 3.42 16.45
N SER A 104 -4.20 2.76 17.61
CA SER A 104 -4.96 3.26 18.76
C SER A 104 -4.29 4.41 19.50
N GLY A 105 -3.00 4.68 19.25
CA GLY A 105 -2.22 5.68 20.00
C GLY A 105 -2.65 7.14 19.83
N VAL A 106 -3.63 7.43 18.96
CA VAL A 106 -4.23 8.77 18.79
C VAL A 106 -5.58 8.91 19.52
N TYR A 107 -6.08 7.85 20.13
CA TYR A 107 -7.37 7.81 20.81
C TYR A 107 -7.23 7.88 22.33
N GLU A 108 -8.24 8.44 22.99
CA GLU A 108 -8.27 8.62 24.45
C GLU A 108 -8.34 7.29 25.23
N ASP A 109 -9.01 6.28 24.67
CA ASP A 109 -9.08 4.92 25.22
C ASP A 109 -8.54 3.88 24.21
N PRO A 110 -7.23 3.56 24.27
CA PRO A 110 -6.60 2.60 23.39
C PRO A 110 -7.17 1.17 23.50
N GLU A 111 -7.64 0.76 24.67
CA GLU A 111 -8.14 -0.60 24.90
C GLU A 111 -9.55 -0.78 24.35
N ALA A 112 -10.43 0.21 24.53
CA ALA A 112 -11.73 0.24 23.88
C ALA A 112 -11.60 0.24 22.35
N PHE A 113 -10.65 1.02 21.80
CA PHE A 113 -10.38 1.05 20.36
C PHE A 113 -9.95 -0.33 19.85
N LYS A 114 -8.99 -0.98 20.50
CA LYS A 114 -8.52 -2.33 20.11
C LYS A 114 -9.66 -3.32 20.05
N LYS A 115 -10.47 -3.40 21.11
CA LYS A 115 -11.62 -4.30 21.18
C LYS A 115 -12.62 -4.00 20.06
N TRP A 116 -12.98 -2.73 19.89
CA TRP A 116 -13.90 -2.30 18.84
C TRP A 116 -13.36 -2.69 17.45
N PHE A 117 -12.09 -2.43 17.16
CA PHE A 117 -11.45 -2.65 15.86
C PHE A 117 -11.33 -4.14 15.50
N LEU A 118 -10.91 -4.98 16.45
CA LEU A 118 -10.71 -6.41 16.23
C LEU A 118 -12.02 -7.22 16.15
N GLN A 119 -13.12 -6.70 16.71
CA GLN A 119 -14.44 -7.36 16.66
C GLN A 119 -15.07 -7.36 15.27
N ASP A 120 -14.62 -6.49 14.37
CA ASP A 120 -15.17 -6.35 13.03
C ASP A 120 -14.22 -6.93 11.99
N PRO A 121 -14.64 -7.95 11.24
CA PRO A 121 -13.78 -8.61 10.27
C PRO A 121 -13.20 -7.66 9.21
N LYS A 122 -13.94 -6.63 8.80
CA LYS A 122 -13.47 -5.68 7.78
C LYS A 122 -12.39 -4.76 8.34
N ARG A 123 -12.52 -4.35 9.59
CA ARG A 123 -11.51 -3.52 10.28
C ARG A 123 -10.28 -4.34 10.62
N ARG A 124 -10.46 -5.53 11.20
CA ARG A 124 -9.38 -6.49 11.43
C ARG A 124 -8.57 -6.77 10.15
N ALA A 125 -9.23 -6.97 9.01
CA ALA A 125 -8.56 -7.19 7.73
C ALA A 125 -7.63 -6.02 7.31
N GLN A 126 -7.89 -4.80 7.77
CA GLN A 126 -6.98 -3.66 7.52
C GLN A 126 -5.67 -3.81 8.30
N ALA A 127 -5.73 -4.22 9.56
CA ALA A 127 -4.54 -4.46 10.37
C ALA A 127 -3.75 -5.67 9.86
N GLU A 128 -4.45 -6.73 9.44
CA GLU A 128 -3.84 -7.89 8.77
C GLU A 128 -3.12 -7.49 7.49
N ALA A 129 -3.72 -6.64 6.65
CA ALA A 129 -3.07 -6.17 5.42
C ALA A 129 -1.78 -5.39 5.70
N ILE A 130 -1.78 -4.51 6.71
CA ILE A 130 -0.58 -3.74 7.10
C ILE A 130 0.50 -4.68 7.67
N ALA A 131 0.12 -5.64 8.51
CA ALA A 131 1.06 -6.60 9.07
C ALA A 131 1.66 -7.51 7.99
N LEU A 132 0.84 -7.95 7.02
CA LEU A 132 1.29 -8.71 5.86
C LEU A 132 2.31 -7.92 5.02
N GLU A 133 2.01 -6.64 4.74
CA GLU A 133 2.91 -5.76 4.00
C GLU A 133 4.28 -5.65 4.69
N ARG A 134 4.29 -5.51 6.03
CA ARG A 134 5.54 -5.51 6.83
C ARG A 134 6.32 -6.80 6.70
N ASN A 135 5.66 -7.96 6.79
CA ASN A 135 6.31 -9.26 6.65
C ASN A 135 6.95 -9.43 5.27
N VAL A 136 6.24 -9.01 4.21
CA VAL A 136 6.75 -9.05 2.84
C VAL A 136 7.95 -8.12 2.68
N ALA A 137 7.86 -6.87 3.15
CA ALA A 137 8.98 -5.93 3.08
C ALA A 137 10.22 -6.44 3.83
N LEU A 138 10.05 -6.97 5.04
CA LEU A 138 11.15 -7.58 5.81
C LEU A 138 11.79 -8.75 5.08
N TRP A 139 10.98 -9.63 4.49
CA TRP A 139 11.49 -10.76 3.70
C TRP A 139 12.30 -10.31 2.47
N ILE A 140 11.83 -9.28 1.77
CA ILE A 140 12.57 -8.69 0.64
C ILE A 140 13.90 -8.13 1.13
N MET A 141 13.88 -7.33 2.21
CA MET A 141 15.08 -6.70 2.76
C MET A 141 16.10 -7.72 3.26
N ASP A 142 15.67 -8.84 3.83
CA ASP A 142 16.56 -9.94 4.25
C ASP A 142 17.30 -10.59 3.08
N SER A 143 16.70 -10.54 1.88
CA SER A 143 17.25 -11.13 0.65
C SER A 143 17.93 -10.12 -0.27
N ALA A 144 17.85 -8.82 0.02
CA ALA A 144 18.29 -7.75 -0.86
C ALA A 144 19.57 -7.06 -0.36
N VAL A 145 20.29 -6.41 -1.27
CA VAL A 145 21.36 -5.48 -0.90
C VAL A 145 20.70 -4.18 -0.44
N ILE A 146 20.94 -3.79 0.82
CA ILE A 146 20.37 -2.59 1.41
C ILE A 146 21.42 -1.47 1.39
N GLU A 147 21.06 -0.35 0.77
CA GLU A 147 21.81 0.89 0.85
C GLU A 147 21.04 1.89 1.72
N THR A 148 21.75 2.59 2.61
CA THR A 148 21.15 3.61 3.48
C THR A 148 21.50 4.99 2.93
N GLU A 149 20.49 5.83 2.78
CA GLU A 149 20.63 7.21 2.32
C GLU A 149 20.15 8.16 3.42
N GLU A 150 20.92 9.23 3.67
CA GLU A 150 20.48 10.33 4.53
C GLU A 150 19.66 11.33 3.72
N ILE A 151 18.41 11.55 4.12
CA ILE A 151 17.47 12.46 3.46
C ILE A 151 17.00 13.51 4.47
N ASP A 152 16.91 14.76 4.04
CA ASP A 152 16.38 15.83 4.88
C ASP A 152 14.89 15.62 5.20
N ALA A 153 14.48 15.88 6.43
CA ALA A 153 13.11 15.65 6.87
C ALA A 153 12.09 16.53 6.14
N ALA A 154 12.46 17.77 5.78
CA ALA A 154 11.57 18.65 5.01
C ALA A 154 11.43 18.16 3.56
N GLU A 155 12.51 17.66 2.96
CA GLU A 155 12.49 17.06 1.63
C GLU A 155 11.59 15.80 1.60
N LEU A 156 11.78 14.87 2.54
CA LEU A 156 10.98 13.65 2.66
C LEU A 156 9.48 13.94 2.81
N LEU A 157 9.13 14.99 3.53
CA LEU A 157 7.73 15.42 3.72
C LEU A 157 7.16 16.10 2.46
N SER A 158 7.99 16.75 1.66
CA SER A 158 7.59 17.44 0.43
C SER A 158 7.41 16.51 -0.77
N ASP A 159 8.21 15.44 -0.87
CA ASP A 159 8.18 14.47 -1.97
C ASP A 159 6.84 13.72 -2.08
N ALA A 160 6.12 13.57 -0.97
CA ALA A 160 4.80 12.94 -0.94
C ALA A 160 3.72 13.74 -1.71
N ALA A 161 3.93 15.04 -1.95
CA ALA A 161 3.03 15.84 -2.79
C ALA A 161 3.17 15.49 -4.27
N LYS A 162 4.33 14.97 -4.70
CA LYS A 162 4.66 14.65 -6.09
C LYS A 162 4.29 13.21 -6.49
N GLY A 163 4.15 12.29 -5.54
CA GLY A 163 3.81 10.87 -5.79
C GLY A 163 2.39 10.58 -6.30
N THR A 164 1.56 11.62 -6.49
CA THR A 164 0.26 11.55 -7.18
C THR A 164 0.29 12.10 -8.60
N GLU A 165 1.40 12.73 -9.00
CA GLU A 165 1.64 13.16 -10.37
C GLU A 165 2.54 12.12 -11.02
N VAL A 166 1.94 11.35 -11.91
CA VAL A 166 2.67 10.61 -12.93
C VAL A 166 3.55 11.64 -13.64
N SER A 167 4.85 11.58 -13.39
CA SER A 167 5.83 12.25 -14.24
C SER A 167 5.82 11.54 -15.59
N GLU A 168 5.81 12.35 -16.64
CA GLU A 168 5.62 12.07 -18.07
C GLU A 168 6.32 10.81 -18.62
#